data_AF-A0A1E8QAE8-F1
#
_entry.id   AF-A0A1E8QAE8-F1
#
_cell.length_a   1.000
_cell.length_b   1.000
_cell.length_c   1.000
_cell.angle_alpha   90.00
_cell.angle_beta   90.00
_cell.angle_gamma   90.00
#
_symmetry.space_group_name_H-M   'P 1'
#
loop_
_entity.id
_entity.type
_entity.pdbx_description
1 polymer ?
#
loop_
_entity_poly.entity_id
_entity_poly.type
_entity_poly.pdbx_seq_one_letter_code
_entity_poly.pdbx_strand_id
1 'polypeptide(L)'
;MLAGLDAELAENAVVLGEPLTWSQAEATVRGLIADSIDRRVSLQQRYASCDDTRLSLSIAVELRLLEASIARLLKQIKTEMPVPPSAKSRKAAAAANTRHHGPGSA
;
A
#
# COMPACT_ATOMS: atom_id res chain seq x y z
N MET A 1 7.94 -6.21 2.28
CA MET A 1 6.77 -5.51 2.85
C MET A 1 5.86 -4.96 1.74
N LEU A 2 6.36 -4.10 0.84
CA LEU A 2 5.53 -3.54 -0.25
C LEU A 2 4.95 -4.57 -1.21
N ALA A 3 5.69 -5.66 -1.50
CA ALA A 3 5.17 -6.77 -2.31
C ALA A 3 3.96 -7.48 -1.66
N GLY A 4 3.85 -7.45 -0.33
CA GLY A 4 2.69 -7.98 0.38
C GLY A 4 1.44 -7.13 0.13
N LEU A 5 1.59 -5.80 0.16
CA LEU A 5 0.48 -4.90 -0.18
C LEU A 5 0.04 -5.06 -1.64
N ASP A 6 0.99 -5.23 -2.57
CA ASP A 6 0.65 -5.48 -3.97
C ASP A 6 -0.09 -6.82 -4.17
N ALA A 7 0.29 -7.85 -3.41
CA ALA A 7 -0.42 -9.13 -3.41
C ALA A 7 -1.84 -9.00 -2.85
N GLU A 8 -2.03 -8.28 -1.73
CA GLU A 8 -3.34 -8.00 -1.16
C GLU A 8 -4.23 -7.22 -2.15
N LEU A 9 -3.68 -6.21 -2.84
CA LEU A 9 -4.41 -5.46 -3.87
C LEU A 9 -4.85 -6.36 -5.03
N ALA A 10 -3.97 -7.28 -5.46
CA ALA A 10 -4.27 -8.23 -6.53
C ALA A 10 -5.36 -9.24 -6.11
N GLU A 11 -5.30 -9.78 -4.89
CA GLU A 11 -6.33 -10.65 -4.35
C GLU A 11 -7.69 -9.92 -4.28
N ASN A 12 -7.67 -8.67 -3.82
CA ASN A 12 -8.84 -7.83 -3.72
C ASN A 12 -9.46 -7.50 -5.09
N ALA A 13 -8.64 -7.30 -6.12
CA ALA A 13 -9.09 -7.13 -7.49
C ALA A 13 -9.83 -8.38 -8.01
N VAL A 14 -9.33 -9.57 -7.68
CA VAL A 14 -9.99 -10.83 -8.02
C VAL A 14 -11.34 -10.96 -7.31
N VAL A 15 -11.43 -10.61 -6.03
CA VAL A 15 -12.68 -10.70 -5.26
C VAL A 15 -13.74 -9.73 -5.79
N LEU A 16 -13.36 -8.50 -6.16
CA LEU A 16 -14.28 -7.51 -6.72
C LEU A 16 -14.63 -7.80 -8.19
N GLY A 17 -13.78 -8.53 -8.92
CA GLY A 17 -13.94 -8.80 -10.34
C GLY A 17 -13.60 -7.60 -11.23
N GLU A 18 -12.86 -6.62 -10.69
CA GLU A 18 -12.43 -5.41 -11.39
C GLU A 18 -10.94 -5.15 -11.12
N PRO A 19 -10.19 -4.59 -12.09
CA PRO A 19 -8.79 -4.26 -11.88
C PRO A 19 -8.65 -3.12 -10.85
N LEU A 20 -7.87 -3.37 -9.80
CA LEU A 20 -7.52 -2.34 -8.81
C LEU A 20 -6.10 -1.84 -9.04
N THR A 21 -5.92 -0.54 -8.86
CA THR A 21 -4.60 0.11 -8.89
C THR A 21 -4.50 1.08 -7.73
N TRP A 22 -3.31 1.19 -7.14
CA TRP A 22 -3.02 2.25 -6.19
C TRP A 22 -3.26 3.63 -6.81
N SER A 23 -3.90 4.51 -6.07
CA SER A 23 -3.93 5.93 -6.42
C SER A 23 -2.52 6.52 -6.37
N GLN A 24 -2.32 7.67 -7.04
CA GLN A 24 -1.03 8.38 -6.99
C GLN A 24 -0.61 8.76 -5.57
N ALA A 25 -1.58 9.11 -4.72
CA ALA A 25 -1.33 9.41 -3.31
C ALA A 25 -0.83 8.18 -2.55
N GLU A 26 -1.49 7.02 -2.73
CA GLU A 26 -1.07 5.76 -2.09
C GLU A 26 0.29 5.30 -2.61
N ALA A 27 0.54 5.42 -3.92
CA ALA A 27 1.85 5.11 -4.50
C ALA A 27 2.97 5.97 -3.91
N THR A 28 2.71 7.27 -3.72
CA THR A 28 3.66 8.20 -3.08
C THR A 28 3.93 7.82 -1.63
N VAL A 29 2.87 7.54 -0.84
CA VAL A 29 3.02 7.11 0.57
C VAL A 29 3.80 5.79 0.65
N ARG A 30 3.54 4.83 -0.24
CA ARG A 30 4.29 3.58 -0.33
C ARG A 30 5.76 3.80 -0.61
N GLY A 31 6.10 4.73 -1.50
CA GLY A 31 7.49 5.14 -1.75
C GLY A 31 8.17 5.68 -0.49
N LEU A 32 7.51 6.61 0.22
CA LEU A 32 8.03 7.16 1.46
C LEU A 32 8.25 6.09 2.55
N ILE A 33 7.37 5.09 2.62
CA ILE A 33 7.52 3.94 3.51
C ILE A 33 8.76 3.12 3.14
N ALA A 34 8.97 2.84 1.85
CA ALA A 34 10.14 2.11 1.37
C ALA A 34 11.43 2.82 1.79
N ASP A 35 11.55 4.10 1.45
CA ASP A 35 12.72 4.92 1.75
C ASP A 35 13.00 4.97 3.25
N SER A 36 11.94 5.11 4.06
CA SER A 36 12.04 5.13 5.53
C SER A 36 12.54 3.79 6.09
N ILE A 37 12.09 2.67 5.52
CA ILE A 37 12.53 1.33 5.92
C ILE A 37 13.99 1.09 5.52
N ASP A 38 14.36 1.44 4.28
CA ASP A 38 15.73 1.30 3.79
C ASP A 38 16.70 2.12 4.63
N ARG A 39 16.30 3.36 4.97
CA ARG A 39 17.06 4.21 5.88
C ARG A 39 17.19 3.58 7.27
N ARG A 40 16.12 3.01 7.80
CA ARG A 40 16.12 2.33 9.11
C ARG A 40 17.09 1.15 9.10
N VAL A 41 17.05 0.30 8.08
CA VAL A 41 17.96 -0.85 7.93
C VAL A 41 19.42 -0.37 7.86
N SER A 42 19.70 0.65 7.06
CA SER A 42 21.04 1.25 6.98
C SER A 42 21.53 1.77 8.35
N LEU A 43 20.66 2.44 9.11
CA LEU A 43 21.00 2.95 10.43
C LEU A 43 21.17 1.85 11.47
N GLN A 44 20.41 0.75 11.40
CA GLN A 44 20.58 -0.41 12.27
C GLN A 44 21.97 -1.04 12.08
N GLN A 45 22.42 -1.18 10.84
CA GLN A 45 23.76 -1.69 10.53
C GLN A 45 24.85 -0.76 11.08
N ARG A 46 24.68 0.56 10.93
CA ARG A 46 25.61 1.55 11.49
C ARG A 46 25.61 1.54 13.01
N TYR A 47 24.44 1.43 13.65
CA TYR A 47 24.33 1.33 15.10
C TYR A 47 25.09 0.12 15.64
N ALA A 48 24.94 -1.04 15.00
CA ALA A 48 25.60 -2.28 15.39
C ALA A 48 27.13 -2.26 15.28
N SER A 49 27.68 -1.33 14.48
CA SER A 49 29.12 -1.17 14.25
C SER A 49 29.69 0.13 14.84
N CYS A 50 28.91 0.83 15.68
CA CYS A 50 29.28 2.13 16.22
C CYS A 50 29.96 2.00 17.59
N ASP A 51 31.24 2.37 17.66
CA ASP A 51 32.01 2.38 18.91
C ASP A 51 31.95 3.73 19.66
N ASP A 52 31.43 4.78 19.02
CA ASP A 52 31.22 6.09 19.64
C ASP A 52 29.84 6.16 20.32
N THR A 53 29.84 6.32 21.65
CA THR A 53 28.63 6.41 22.49
C THR A 53 27.71 7.57 22.13
N ARG A 54 28.26 8.74 21.75
CA ARG A 54 27.44 9.90 21.40
C ARG A 54 26.75 9.67 20.06
N LEU A 55 27.48 9.10 19.11
CA LEU A 55 26.94 8.76 17.79
C LEU A 55 25.89 7.65 17.90
N SER A 56 26.14 6.61 18.71
CA SER A 56 25.18 5.52 18.91
C SER A 56 23.86 6.01 19.50
N LEU A 57 23.90 6.93 20.48
CA LEU A 57 22.70 7.56 21.03
C LEU A 57 21.93 8.33 19.96
N SER A 58 22.62 9.11 19.12
CA SER A 58 22.00 9.85 18.02
C SER A 58 21.33 8.91 17.01
N ILE A 59 21.97 7.79 16.66
CA ILE A 59 21.40 6.80 15.75
C ILE A 59 20.18 6.13 16.37
N ALA A 60 20.22 5.80 17.66
CA ALA A 60 19.08 5.19 18.37
C ALA A 60 17.85 6.12 18.40
N VAL A 61 18.06 7.43 18.54
CA VAL A 61 16.98 8.43 18.45
C VAL A 61 16.38 8.42 17.05
N GLU A 62 17.20 8.49 16.01
CA GLU A 62 16.75 8.49 14.62
C GLU A 62 15.98 7.21 14.27
N LEU A 63 16.43 6.05 14.75
CA LEU A 63 15.71 4.78 14.57
C LEU A 63 14.30 4.83 15.14
N ARG A 64 14.11 5.37 16.35
CA ARG A 64 12.78 5.53 16.97
C ARG A 64 11.90 6.51 16.19
N LEU A 65 12.48 7.59 15.67
CA LEU A 65 11.76 8.57 14.84
C LEU A 65 11.29 7.94 13.53
N LEU A 66 12.13 7.12 12.88
CA LEU A 66 11.78 6.38 11.69
C LEU A 66 10.68 5.36 11.95
N GLU A 67 10.74 4.61 13.05
CA GLU A 67 9.69 3.66 13.43
C GLU A 67 8.34 4.35 13.63
N ALA A 68 8.33 5.50 14.33
CA ALA A 68 7.14 6.30 14.50
C ALA A 68 6.62 6.88 13.17
N SER A 69 7.53 7.28 12.27
CA SER A 69 7.17 7.78 10.94
C SER A 69 6.53 6.69 10.08
N ILE A 70 7.16 5.51 10.02
CA ILE A 70 6.66 4.34 9.28
C ILE A 70 5.25 3.97 9.79
N ALA A 71 5.06 3.91 11.10
CA ALA A 71 3.75 3.60 11.68
C ALA A 71 2.68 4.63 11.30
N ARG A 72 3.03 5.93 11.22
CA ARG A 72 2.09 6.98 10.77
C ARG A 72 1.78 6.89 9.28
N LEU A 73 2.78 6.61 8.45
CA LEU A 73 2.60 6.48 7.00
C LEU A 73 1.76 5.25 6.66
N LEU A 74 1.98 4.12 7.34
CA LEU A 74 1.18 2.90 7.15
C LEU A 74 -0.31 3.13 7.42
N LYS A 75 -0.66 3.97 8.40
CA LYS A 75 -2.05 4.34 8.70
C LYS A 75 -2.74 5.13 7.58
N GLN A 76 -1.99 5.72 6.65
CA GLN A 76 -2.56 6.45 5.52
C GLN A 76 -2.93 5.54 4.35
N ILE A 77 -2.43 4.29 4.34
CA ILE A 77 -2.81 3.30 3.35
C ILE A 77 -4.22 2.80 3.70
N LYS A 78 -5.17 3.06 2.81
CA LYS A 78 -6.55 2.60 2.98
C LYS A 78 -6.65 1.14 2.55
N THR A 79 -6.88 0.26 3.50
CA THR A 79 -7.09 -1.18 3.23
C THR A 79 -8.56 -1.58 3.30
N GLU A 80 -9.45 -0.65 3.65
CA GLU A 80 -10.89 -0.91 3.67
C GLU A 80 -11.42 -1.02 2.24
N MET A 81 -11.80 -2.24 1.85
CA MET A 81 -12.55 -2.45 0.63
C MET A 81 -14.04 -2.18 0.84
N PRO A 82 -14.72 -1.56 -0.13
CA PRO A 82 -16.17 -1.54 -0.13
C PRO A 82 -16.72 -2.97 -0.17
N VAL A 83 -17.86 -3.19 0.49
CA VAL A 83 -18.52 -4.50 0.56
C VAL A 83 -18.72 -5.04 -0.86
N PRO A 84 -18.27 -6.26 -1.17
CA PRO A 84 -18.37 -6.79 -2.52
C PRO A 84 -19.84 -6.83 -2.97
N PRO A 85 -20.14 -6.37 -4.20
CA PRO A 85 -21.51 -6.30 -4.69
C PRO A 85 -22.15 -7.70 -4.71
N SER A 86 -23.41 -7.80 -4.31
CA SER A 86 -24.14 -9.07 -4.33
C SER A 86 -24.16 -9.70 -5.73
N ALA A 87 -24.33 -11.03 -5.83
CA ALA A 87 -24.42 -11.72 -7.12
C ALA A 87 -25.52 -11.14 -8.04
N LYS A 88 -26.60 -10.59 -7.46
CA LYS A 88 -27.66 -9.88 -8.18
C LYS A 88 -27.15 -8.57 -8.79
N SER A 89 -26.40 -7.78 -8.02
CA SER A 89 -25.80 -6.51 -8.47
C SER A 89 -24.77 -6.74 -9.57
N ARG A 90 -23.90 -7.77 -9.44
CA ARG A 90 -22.94 -8.15 -10.49
C ARG A 90 -23.62 -8.55 -11.80
N LYS A 91 -24.69 -9.35 -11.74
CA LYS A 91 -25.47 -9.73 -12.93
C LYS A 91 -26.14 -8.52 -13.59
N ALA A 92 -26.67 -7.59 -12.79
CA ALA A 92 -27.29 -6.36 -13.30
C ALA A 92 -26.27 -5.46 -14.01
N ALA A 93 -25.08 -5.27 -13.43
CA ALA A 93 -24.00 -4.50 -14.04
C ALA A 93 -23.54 -5.12 -15.37
N ALA A 94 -23.34 -6.45 -15.40
CA ALA A 94 -22.98 -7.17 -16.63
C ALA A 94 -24.06 -7.02 -17.72
N ALA A 95 -25.35 -7.12 -17.35
CA ALA A 95 -26.46 -6.95 -18.28
C ALA A 95 -26.62 -5.49 -18.77
N ALA A 96 -26.29 -4.50 -17.95
CA ALA A 96 -26.29 -3.10 -18.35
C ALA A 96 -25.15 -2.81 -19.36
N ASN A 97 -23.93 -3.30 -19.09
CA ASN A 97 -22.81 -3.15 -20.01
C ASN A 97 -23.07 -3.82 -21.37
N THR A 98 -23.68 -5.01 -21.41
CA THR A 98 -24.04 -5.64 -22.69
C THR A 98 -25.16 -4.89 -23.41
N ARG A 99 -26.09 -4.27 -22.68
CA ARG A 99 -27.19 -3.48 -23.26
C ARG A 99 -26.71 -2.16 -23.87
N HIS A 100 -25.66 -1.54 -23.32
CA HIS A 100 -25.09 -0.29 -23.84
C HIS A 100 -24.05 -0.51 -24.97
N HIS A 101 -23.56 -1.73 -25.16
CA HIS A 101 -22.59 -2.07 -26.23
C HIS A 101 -23.12 -3.11 -27.22
N GLY A 102 -24.44 -3.32 -27.25
CA GLY A 102 -25.12 -4.19 -28.21
C GLY A 102 -25.12 -3.61 -29.64
N PRO A 103 -25.27 -4.46 -30.68
CA PRO A 103 -25.04 -4.09 -32.07
C PRO A 103 -26.16 -3.16 -32.57
N GLY A 104 -25.95 -1.86 -32.43
CA GLY A 104 -26.92 -0.85 -32.88
C GLY A 104 -26.52 0.58 -32.56
N SER A 105 -25.23 0.87 -32.36
CA SER A 105 -24.73 2.24 -32.21
C SER A 105 -23.52 2.43 -33.12
N ALA A 106 -23.82 2.53 -34.42
CA ALA A 106 -23.04 3.18 -35.46
C ALA A 106 -24.04 3.81 -36.43
#